data_AF-A0A924U767-F1
#
_entry.id   AF-A0A924U767-F1
#
_cell.length_a   1.000
_cell.length_b   1.000
_cell.length_c   1.000
_cell.angle_alpha   90.00
_cell.angle_beta   90.00
_cell.angle_gamma   90.00
#
_symmetry.space_group_name_H-M   'P 1'
#
loop_
_entity.id
_entity.type
_entity.pdbx_description
1 polymer ?
#
loop_
_entity_poly.entity_id
_entity_poly.type
_entity_poly.pdbx_seq_one_letter_code
_entity_poly.pdbx_strand_id
1 'polypeptide(L)' 'MVDLARDPATISEIIEMALSDHVSFDQIRALHGLAPDEVKALMRHNLKSGSYRAWRKRVRQFADRREVYK' A
#
# COMPACT_ATOMS: atom_id res chain seq x y z
N MET A 1 4.03 -4.82 18.29
CA MET A 1 4.45 -6.12 17.73
C MET A 1 3.28 -6.56 16.87
N VAL A 2 3.32 -6.29 15.56
CA VAL A 2 2.16 -6.51 14.68
C VAL A 2 2.16 -7.99 14.31
N ASP A 3 1.06 -8.68 14.60
CA ASP A 3 0.90 -10.08 14.29
C ASP A 3 0.89 -10.25 12.76
N LEU A 4 2.01 -10.74 12.22
CA LEU A 4 2.24 -10.96 10.79
C LEU A 4 1.68 -12.31 10.32
N ALA A 5 0.86 -13.00 11.12
CA ALA A 5 0.17 -14.22 10.70
C ALA A 5 -1.02 -13.90 9.77
N ARG A 6 -0.77 -13.15 8.70
CA ARG A 6 -1.69 -13.06 7.55
C ARG A 6 -1.29 -14.16 6.58
N ASP A 7 -2.27 -14.91 6.10
CA ASP A 7 -2.01 -15.96 5.13
C ASP A 7 -1.51 -15.36 3.79
N PRO A 8 -0.85 -16.15 2.93
CA PRO A 8 -0.29 -15.65 1.67
C PRO A 8 -1.32 -15.02 0.73
N ALA A 9 -2.60 -15.45 0.77
CA ALA A 9 -3.64 -14.88 -0.07
C ALA A 9 -4.00 -13.46 0.42
N THR A 10 -4.17 -13.28 1.73
CA THR A 10 -4.37 -11.94 2.32
C THR A 10 -3.21 -10.99 1.99
N ILE A 11 -1.97 -11.47 2.06
CA ILE A 11 -0.79 -10.65 1.68
C ILE A 11 -0.87 -10.25 0.20
N SER A 12 -1.22 -11.19 -0.67
CA SER A 12 -1.34 -10.96 -2.11
C SER A 12 -2.45 -9.95 -2.42
N GLU A 13 -3.60 -10.06 -1.75
CA GLU A 13 -4.71 -9.10 -1.87
C GLU A 13 -4.28 -7.68 -1.48
N ILE A 14 -3.62 -7.51 -0.33
CA ILE A 14 -3.14 -6.20 0.11
C ILE A 14 -2.13 -5.61 -0.88
N ILE A 15 -1.27 -6.44 -1.48
CA ILE A 15 -0.32 -6.02 -2.51
C ILE A 15 -1.04 -5.54 -3.77
N GLU A 16 -2.02 -6.32 -4.28
CA GLU A 16 -2.84 -5.95 -5.44
C GLU A 16 -3.59 -4.64 -5.20
N MET A 17 -4.22 -4.51 -4.02
CA MET A 17 -4.87 -3.29 -3.58
C MET A 17 -3.89 -2.10 -3.55
N ALA A 18 -2.70 -2.27 -2.96
CA ALA A 18 -1.71 -1.20 -2.87
C ALA A 18 -1.09 -0.82 -4.23
N LEU A 19 -1.07 -1.73 -5.20
CA LEU A 19 -0.60 -1.45 -6.56
C LEU A 19 -1.63 -0.70 -7.42
N SER A 20 -2.91 -0.76 -7.05
CA SER A 20 -4.02 -0.11 -7.73
C SER A 20 -4.07 1.39 -7.44
N ASP A 21 -4.14 2.18 -8.52
CA ASP A 21 -4.26 3.63 -8.42
C ASP A 21 -5.68 4.08 -8.00
N HIS A 22 -6.64 3.15 -7.92
CA HIS A 22 -8.02 3.39 -7.52
C HIS A 22 -8.31 3.08 -6.05
N VAL A 23 -7.34 2.51 -5.32
CA VAL A 23 -7.49 2.12 -3.92
C VAL A 23 -6.69 3.08 -3.03
N SER A 24 -7.36 3.68 -2.04
CA SER A 24 -6.71 4.52 -1.04
C SER A 24 -6.14 3.69 0.11
N PHE A 25 -5.15 4.25 0.82
CA PHE A 25 -4.69 3.65 2.08
C PHE A 25 -5.81 3.59 3.14
N ASP A 26 -6.79 4.51 3.12
CA ASP A 26 -7.94 4.44 4.01
C ASP A 26 -8.83 3.23 3.71
N GLN A 27 -9.02 2.86 2.44
CA GLN A 27 -9.73 1.64 2.08
C GLN A 27 -8.98 0.38 2.55
N ILE A 28 -7.65 0.34 2.35
CA ILE A 28 -6.81 -0.77 2.85
C ILE A 28 -6.88 -0.85 4.37
N ARG A 29 -6.87 0.29 5.07
CA ARG A 29 -7.04 0.36 6.52
C ARG A 29 -8.41 -0.14 6.97
N ALA A 30 -9.48 0.24 6.27
CA ALA A 30 -10.83 -0.18 6.61
C ALA A 30 -11.03 -1.69 6.47
N LEU A 31 -10.41 -2.32 5.46
CA LEU A 31 -10.56 -3.74 5.17
C LEU A 31 -9.57 -4.62 5.95
N HIS A 32 -8.32 -4.19 6.12
CA HIS A 32 -7.26 -5.02 6.70
C HIS A 32 -6.66 -4.47 7.99
N GLY A 33 -7.13 -3.33 8.47
CA GLY A 33 -6.64 -2.68 9.70
C GLY A 33 -5.23 -2.08 9.57
N LEU A 34 -4.68 -1.97 8.36
CA LEU A 34 -3.30 -1.53 8.15
C LEU A 34 -3.18 -0.01 8.01
N ALA A 35 -2.31 0.58 8.82
CA ALA A 35 -1.88 1.95 8.65
C ALA A 35 -1.03 2.11 7.36
N PRO A 36 -0.99 3.31 6.75
CA PRO A 36 -0.21 3.55 5.53
C PRO A 36 1.26 3.13 5.62
N ASP A 37 1.90 3.30 6.78
CA ASP A 37 3.31 2.92 6.97
C ASP A 37 3.52 1.41 7.04
N GLU A 38 2.55 0.67 7.58
CA GLU A 38 2.57 -0.79 7.58
C GLU A 38 2.41 -1.33 6.15
N VAL A 39 1.55 -0.72 5.34
CA VAL A 39 1.42 -1.05 3.91
C VAL A 39 2.73 -0.75 3.16
N LYS A 40 3.38 0.39 3.43
CA LYS A 40 4.69 0.72 2.83
C LYS A 40 5.77 -0.28 3.23
N ALA A 41 5.76 -0.78 4.46
CA ALA A 41 6.69 -1.81 4.93
C ALA A 41 6.43 -3.14 4.22
N LEU A 42 5.17 -3.59 4.17
CA LEU A 42 4.76 -4.79 3.44
C LEU A 42 5.23 -4.73 1.97
N MET A 43 4.96 -3.62 1.29
CA MET A 43 5.37 -3.40 -0.11
C MET A 43 6.90 -3.40 -0.26
N ARG A 44 7.64 -2.86 0.71
CA ARG A 44 9.11 -2.85 0.68
C ARG A 44 9.71 -4.24 0.78
N HIS A 45 9.07 -5.13 1.56
CA HIS A 45 9.49 -6.51 1.74
C HIS A 45 9.14 -7.40 0.54
N ASN A 46 8.02 -7.15 -0.13
CA ASN A 46 7.50 -8.03 -1.19
C ASN A 46 7.90 -7.62 -2.61
N LEU A 47 8.17 -6.33 -2.85
CA LEU A 47 8.57 -5.86 -4.18
C LEU A 47 10.09 -5.84 -4.35
N LYS A 48 10.54 -6.11 -5.58
CA LYS A 48 11.90 -5.78 -6.01
C LYS A 48 12.17 -4.29 -5.81
N SER A 49 13.42 -3.93 -5.50
CA SER A 49 13.84 -2.56 -5.19
C SER A 49 13.43 -1.52 -6.25
N GLY A 50 13.56 -1.85 -7.54
CA GLY A 50 13.12 -1.00 -8.65
C GLY A 50 11.59 -0.80 -8.68
N SER A 51 10.83 -1.89 -8.56
CA SER A 51 9.36 -1.84 -8.51
C SER A 51 8.85 -1.05 -7.31
N TYR A 52 9.46 -1.22 -6.13
CA TYR A 52 9.13 -0.45 -4.95
C TYR A 52 9.35 1.06 -5.16
N ARG A 53 10.49 1.43 -5.77
CA ARG A 53 10.80 2.84 -6.07
C ARG A 53 9.78 3.44 -7.05
N ALA A 54 9.41 2.71 -8.10
CA ALA A 54 8.39 3.14 -9.06
C ALA A 54 7.01 3.31 -8.40
N TRP A 55 6.60 2.35 -7.56
CA TRP A 55 5.37 2.44 -6.78
C TRP A 55 5.36 3.66 -5.85
N ARG A 56 6.44 3.92 -5.10
CA ARG A 56 6.55 5.11 -4.24
C ARG A 56 6.43 6.42 -5.01
N LYS A 57 6.95 6.48 -6.24
CA LYS A 57 6.79 7.64 -7.13
C LYS A 57 5.32 7.85 -7.49
N ARG A 58 4.59 6.78 -7.86
CA ARG A 58 3.13 6.85 -8.13
C ARG A 58 2.36 7.32 -6.91
N VAL A 59 2.57 6.70 -5.74
CA VAL A 59 1.88 7.08 -4.49
C VAL A 59 2.05 8.57 -4.17
N ARG A 60 3.25 9.13 -4.36
CA ARG A 60 3.48 10.56 -4.16
C ARG A 60 2.69 11.42 -5.15
N GLN A 61 2.70 11.07 -6.44
CA GLN A 61 1.92 11.79 -7.45
C GLN A 61 0.41 11.78 -7.15
N PHE A 62 -0.13 10.66 -6.63
CA PHE A 62 -1.54 10.60 -6.24
C PHE A 62 -1.86 11.37 -4.96
N ALA A 63 -0.94 11.39 -3.99
CA ALA A 63 -1.09 12.22 -2.80
C ALA A 63 -1.14 13.71 -3.15
N ASP A 64 -0.21 14.16 -4.00
CA ASP A 64 -0.16 15.55 -4.47
C ASP A 64 -1.45 15.92 -5.23
N ARG A 65 -2.01 15.01 -6.05
CA ARG A 65 -3.32 15.24 -6.69
C ARG A 65 -4.46 15.39 -5.70
N ARG A 66 -4.49 14.63 -4.61
CA ARG A 66 -5.57 14.72 -3.61
C ARG A 66 -5.51 15.99 -2.77
N GLU A 67 -4.33 16.57 -2.57
CA GLU A 67 -4.18 17.87 -1.90
C GLU A 67 -4.76 19.02 -2.75
N VAL A 68 -4.64 18.93 -4.08
CA VAL A 68 -5.13 19.95 -5.02
C VAL A 68 -6.67 19.95 -5.18
N TYR A 69 -7.36 18.88 -4.79
CA TYR A 69 -8.82 18.76 -4.90
C TYR A 69 -9.56 18.91 -3.56
N LYS A 70 -8.89 19.44 -2.52
CA LYS A 70 -9.49 19.69 -1.21
C LYS A 70 -10.00 21.12 -1.05
#